data_AF-A0A2V5VX36-F1
#
_entry.id   AF-A0A2V5VX36-F1
#
_cell.length_a   1.000
_cell.length_b   1.000
_cell.length_c   1.000
_cell.angle_alpha   90.00
_cell.angle_beta   90.00
_cell.angle_gamma   90.00
#
_symmetry.space_group_name_H-M   'P 1'
#
loop_
_entity.id
_entity.type
_entity.pdbx_description
1 polymer ?
#
loop_
_entity_poly.entity_id
_entity_poly.type
_entity_poly.pdbx_seq_one_letter_code
_entity_poly.pdbx_strand_id
1 'polypeptide(L)'
;MMAQYRRIKSELPKDALLLFRLGDFYELFFEDAETGAQLLNVALTKRGVVPMCGIPWHAASAYIARLLKAGRKVAICDQMEDPRPGQLVKRAVTQILSPGTHFDERLLSAERNNYLAAIYQSGKMFGLALVDFTTSDFKATELENETALMTELERLRPAEIIHPSENAALGRLLAGGNPPQTPPRRGTETQTATEMTPEEVGSGSK
;
A
#
# COMPACT_ATOMS: atom_id res chain seq x y z
N MET A 1 -1.10 -5.88 -24.15
CA MET A 1 -0.27 -5.33 -23.05
C MET A 1 -1.12 -4.89 -21.87
N MET A 2 -2.01 -3.88 -21.96
CA MET A 2 -2.84 -3.46 -20.81
C MET A 2 -3.72 -4.57 -20.21
N ALA A 3 -4.26 -5.47 -21.04
CA ALA A 3 -4.98 -6.65 -20.55
C ALA A 3 -4.08 -7.58 -19.70
N GLN A 4 -2.81 -7.75 -20.09
CA GLN A 4 -1.84 -8.56 -19.35
C GLN A 4 -1.49 -7.90 -18.00
N TYR A 5 -1.31 -6.58 -17.98
CA TYR A 5 -1.09 -5.81 -16.74
C TYR A 5 -2.25 -6.00 -15.77
N ARG A 6 -3.50 -5.76 -16.22
CA ARG A 6 -4.69 -5.90 -15.36
C ARG A 6 -4.87 -7.32 -14.82
N ARG A 7 -4.63 -8.33 -15.67
CA ARG A 7 -4.68 -9.74 -15.25
C ARG A 7 -3.70 -10.02 -14.12
N ILE A 8 -2.43 -9.66 -14.30
CA ILE A 8 -1.39 -9.88 -13.29
C ILE A 8 -1.72 -9.08 -12.03
N LYS A 9 -2.13 -7.82 -12.16
CA LYS A 9 -2.52 -6.98 -11.02
C LYS A 9 -3.69 -7.57 -10.22
N SER A 10 -4.65 -8.23 -10.88
CA SER A 10 -5.79 -8.85 -10.20
C SER A 10 -5.43 -10.07 -9.35
N GLU A 11 -4.27 -10.68 -9.61
CA GLU A 11 -3.75 -11.83 -8.86
C GLU A 11 -2.91 -11.38 -7.64
N LEU A 12 -2.63 -10.07 -7.51
CA LEU A 12 -1.77 -9.51 -6.46
C LEU A 12 -2.58 -8.96 -5.28
N PRO A 13 -1.96 -8.87 -4.08
CA PRO A 13 -2.53 -8.16 -2.94
C PRO A 13 -2.89 -6.71 -3.30
N LYS A 14 -4.00 -6.19 -2.77
CA LYS A 14 -4.53 -4.85 -3.10
C LYS A 14 -3.53 -3.72 -2.76
N ASP A 15 -2.71 -3.92 -1.73
CA ASP A 15 -1.71 -2.99 -1.24
C ASP A 15 -0.37 -3.05 -2.01
N ALA A 16 -0.18 -4.07 -2.86
CA ALA A 16 1.04 -4.27 -3.63
C ALA A 16 1.06 -3.44 -4.92
N LEU A 17 2.12 -2.68 -5.16
CA LEU A 17 2.36 -1.97 -6.42
C LEU A 17 3.00 -2.90 -7.45
N LEU A 18 2.52 -2.87 -8.70
CA LEU A 18 3.06 -3.69 -9.78
C LEU A 18 4.08 -2.91 -10.62
N LEU A 19 5.37 -3.25 -10.46
CA LEU A 19 6.44 -2.82 -11.35
C LEU A 19 6.45 -3.70 -12.59
N PHE A 20 5.89 -3.19 -13.69
CA PHE A 20 5.72 -3.94 -14.92
C PHE A 20 6.82 -3.60 -15.93
N ARG A 21 7.66 -4.58 -16.28
CA ARG A 21 8.82 -4.33 -17.14
C ARG A 21 8.46 -4.09 -18.60
N LEU A 22 8.92 -2.96 -19.13
CA LEU A 22 8.86 -2.56 -20.53
C LEU A 22 10.21 -2.05 -20.99
N GLY A 23 10.99 -2.95 -21.61
CA GLY A 23 12.35 -2.63 -22.03
C GLY A 23 13.20 -2.26 -20.82
N ASP A 24 13.74 -1.05 -20.83
CA ASP A 24 14.65 -0.54 -19.79
C ASP A 24 13.95 0.16 -18.62
N PHE A 25 12.62 0.10 -18.56
CA PHE A 25 11.83 0.70 -17.48
C PHE A 25 10.92 -0.31 -16.79
N TYR A 26 10.69 -0.09 -15.51
CA TYR A 26 9.48 -0.54 -14.85
C TYR A 26 8.44 0.56 -14.92
N GLU A 27 7.29 0.25 -15.50
CA GLU A 27 6.14 1.15 -15.56
C GLU A 27 5.05 0.68 -14.59
N LEU A 28 4.39 1.66 -13.96
CA LEU A 28 3.18 1.49 -13.18
C LEU A 28 2.06 2.18 -13.92
N PHE A 29 0.84 1.64 -13.83
CA PHE A 29 -0.35 2.18 -14.50
C PHE A 29 -1.51 2.37 -13.55
N PHE A 30 -2.45 3.24 -13.92
CA PHE A 30 -3.68 3.50 -13.16
C PHE A 30 -3.36 4.02 -11.74
N GLU A 31 -4.04 3.52 -10.71
CA GLU A 31 -3.88 3.97 -9.31
C GLU A 31 -2.46 3.67 -8.76
N ASP A 32 -1.81 2.62 -9.28
CA ASP A 32 -0.42 2.31 -8.95
C ASP A 32 0.53 3.41 -9.47
N ALA A 33 0.21 4.01 -10.63
CA ALA A 33 1.00 5.10 -11.18
C ALA A 33 0.90 6.36 -10.33
N GLU A 34 -0.30 6.71 -9.90
CA GLU A 34 -0.55 7.88 -9.05
C GLU A 34 0.16 7.73 -7.70
N THR A 35 -0.04 6.58 -7.05
CA THR A 35 0.63 6.23 -5.80
C THR A 35 2.15 6.23 -5.97
N GLY A 36 2.65 5.54 -6.99
CA GLY A 36 4.07 5.39 -7.27
C GLY A 36 4.73 6.74 -7.55
N ALA A 37 4.09 7.59 -8.35
CA ALA A 37 4.59 8.93 -8.66
C ALA A 37 4.75 9.78 -7.39
N GLN A 38 3.77 9.74 -6.50
CA GLN A 38 3.81 10.47 -5.24
C GLN A 38 4.91 9.96 -4.30
N LEU A 39 4.97 8.64 -4.05
CA LEU A 39 5.93 8.04 -3.12
C LEU A 39 7.37 8.15 -3.63
N LEU A 40 7.56 7.99 -4.94
CA LEU A 40 8.87 8.01 -5.58
C LEU A 40 9.30 9.42 -6.01
N ASN A 41 8.41 10.41 -5.94
CA ASN A 41 8.64 11.76 -6.45
C ASN A 41 9.14 11.73 -7.90
N VAL A 42 8.41 11.01 -8.75
CA VAL A 42 8.69 10.91 -10.20
C VAL A 42 7.52 11.48 -10.99
N ALA A 43 7.76 11.80 -12.27
CA ALA A 43 6.72 12.37 -13.12
C ALA A 43 5.55 11.40 -13.32
N LEU A 44 4.35 11.87 -13.00
CA LEU A 44 3.11 11.24 -13.43
C LEU A 44 2.77 11.71 -14.85
N THR A 45 2.68 10.78 -15.78
CA THR A 45 2.39 11.04 -17.19
C THR A 45 1.20 10.18 -17.63
N LYS A 46 0.94 10.10 -18.94
CA LYS A 46 -0.16 9.29 -19.47
C LYS A 46 0.21 8.60 -20.78
N ARG A 47 -0.28 7.37 -20.95
CA ARG A 47 -0.27 6.64 -22.22
C ARG A 47 -1.69 6.63 -22.79
N GLY A 48 -1.92 7.50 -23.77
CA GLY A 48 -3.29 7.81 -24.20
C GLY A 48 -4.06 8.44 -23.04
N VAL A 49 -5.05 7.72 -22.51
CA VAL A 49 -5.87 8.13 -21.37
C VAL A 49 -5.46 7.48 -20.03
N VAL A 50 -4.48 6.57 -20.05
CA VAL A 50 -4.10 5.78 -18.86
C VAL A 50 -2.97 6.51 -18.11
N PRO A 51 -3.13 6.85 -16.82
CA PRO A 51 -2.04 7.37 -15.99
C PRO A 51 -0.88 6.38 -15.93
N MET A 52 0.35 6.88 -16.03
CA MET A 52 1.55 6.07 -15.94
C MET A 52 2.69 6.83 -15.26
N CYS A 53 3.53 6.11 -14.53
CA CYS A 53 4.84 6.58 -14.11
C CYS A 53 5.83 5.44 -14.25
N GLY A 54 7.13 5.75 -14.27
CA GLY A 54 8.14 4.73 -14.47
C GLY A 54 9.46 5.07 -13.83
N ILE A 55 10.23 4.01 -13.59
CA ILE A 55 11.58 4.07 -13.05
C ILE A 55 12.52 3.25 -13.94
N PRO A 56 13.79 3.65 -14.09
CA PRO A 56 14.76 2.89 -14.86
C PRO A 56 15.04 1.55 -14.18
N TRP A 57 14.97 0.46 -14.94
CA TRP A 57 15.19 -0.92 -14.47
C TRP A 57 16.51 -1.07 -13.72
N HIS A 58 17.59 -0.52 -14.28
CA HIS A 58 18.94 -0.64 -13.74
C HIS A 58 19.13 0.03 -12.37
N ALA A 59 18.27 1.00 -12.02
CA ALA A 59 18.31 1.69 -10.74
C ALA A 59 17.13 1.32 -9.84
N ALA A 60 16.35 0.28 -10.19
CA ALA A 60 15.09 -0.04 -9.54
C ALA A 60 15.24 -0.34 -8.04
N SER A 61 16.35 -0.93 -7.60
CA SER A 61 16.59 -1.27 -6.19
C SER A 61 16.37 -0.08 -5.25
N ALA A 62 16.90 1.10 -5.56
CA ALA A 62 16.75 2.27 -4.70
C ALA A 62 15.29 2.76 -4.62
N TYR A 63 14.54 2.69 -5.72
CA TYR A 63 13.12 3.04 -5.74
C TYR A 63 12.27 2.02 -4.99
N ILE A 64 12.58 0.73 -5.15
CA ILE A 64 11.93 -0.37 -4.42
C ILE A 64 12.12 -0.17 -2.90
N ALA A 65 13.33 0.17 -2.44
CA ALA A 65 13.59 0.50 -1.03
C ALA A 65 12.63 1.58 -0.52
N ARG A 66 12.43 2.64 -1.30
CA ARG A 66 11.55 3.76 -0.92
C ARG A 66 10.09 3.34 -0.84
N LEU A 67 9.62 2.48 -1.75
CA LEU A 67 8.26 1.93 -1.70
C LEU A 67 8.06 1.04 -0.47
N LEU A 68 9.02 0.16 -0.19
CA LEU A 68 8.97 -0.74 0.97
C LEU A 68 9.01 0.06 2.29
N LYS A 69 9.87 1.08 2.37
CA LYS A 69 9.93 2.00 3.53
C LYS A 69 8.65 2.81 3.71
N ALA A 70 7.91 3.07 2.63
CA ALA A 70 6.58 3.67 2.67
C ALA A 70 5.47 2.67 3.03
N GLY A 71 5.81 1.43 3.42
CA GLY A 71 4.88 0.38 3.81
C GLY A 71 4.15 -0.27 2.63
N ARG A 72 4.64 -0.10 1.38
CA ARG A 72 4.02 -0.69 0.20
C ARG A 72 4.73 -1.98 -0.21
N LYS A 73 3.96 -3.04 -0.43
CA LYS A 73 4.45 -4.24 -1.11
C LYS A 73 4.73 -3.91 -2.58
N VAL A 74 5.69 -4.60 -3.18
CA VAL A 74 6.11 -4.39 -4.57
C VAL A 74 6.18 -5.73 -5.28
N ALA A 75 5.39 -5.89 -6.33
CA ALA A 75 5.47 -7.03 -7.23
C ALA A 75 6.31 -6.65 -8.46
N ILE A 76 7.35 -7.42 -8.71
CA ILE A 76 8.25 -7.25 -9.85
C ILE A 76 7.77 -8.19 -10.95
N CYS A 77 7.44 -7.64 -12.12
CA CYS A 77 6.98 -8.40 -13.27
C CYS A 77 7.93 -8.21 -14.46
N ASP A 78 8.65 -9.27 -14.79
CA ASP A 78 9.70 -9.29 -15.81
C ASP A 78 9.23 -9.78 -17.17
N GLN A 79 10.03 -9.49 -18.18
CA GLN A 79 9.94 -10.12 -19.50
C GLN A 79 10.58 -11.51 -19.44
N MET A 80 9.81 -12.53 -19.80
CA MET A 80 10.26 -13.92 -19.77
C MET A 80 10.91 -14.36 -21.09
N GLU A 81 10.83 -13.52 -22.12
CA GLU A 81 11.38 -13.76 -23.44
C GLU A 81 11.77 -12.43 -24.09
N ASP A 82 12.65 -12.49 -25.09
CA ASP A 82 13.07 -11.32 -25.84
C ASP A 82 11.92 -10.75 -26.71
N PRO A 83 11.82 -9.42 -26.83
CA PRO A 83 10.82 -8.78 -27.66
C PRO A 83 11.04 -9.10 -29.14
N ARG A 84 10.03 -9.72 -29.75
CA ARG A 84 9.99 -9.99 -31.20
C ARG A 84 8.95 -9.09 -31.87
N PRO A 85 9.24 -8.50 -33.04
CA PRO A 85 8.29 -7.66 -33.76
C PRO A 85 6.95 -8.38 -33.99
N GLY A 86 5.84 -7.71 -33.69
CA GLY A 86 4.49 -8.26 -33.85
C GLY A 86 4.03 -9.26 -32.79
N GLN A 87 4.90 -9.65 -31.85
CA GLN A 87 4.57 -10.61 -30.79
C GLN A 87 4.42 -9.94 -29.43
N LEU A 88 3.36 -10.29 -28.70
CA LEU A 88 3.19 -9.88 -27.32
C LEU A 88 4.17 -10.64 -26.43
N VAL A 89 5.11 -9.92 -25.82
CA VAL A 89 6.08 -10.49 -24.88
C VAL A 89 5.39 -11.10 -23.66
N LYS A 90 5.71 -12.36 -23.36
CA LYS A 90 5.29 -13.02 -22.12
C LYS A 90 5.95 -12.39 -20.91
N ARG A 91 5.14 -12.14 -19.89
CA ARG A 91 5.58 -11.57 -18.61
C ARG A 91 5.04 -12.37 -17.45
N ALA A 92 5.82 -12.43 -16.37
CA ALA A 92 5.43 -13.09 -15.13
C ALA A 92 5.98 -12.31 -13.94
N VAL A 93 5.29 -12.42 -12.80
CA VAL A 93 5.80 -11.92 -11.53
C VAL A 93 6.96 -12.81 -11.12
N THR A 94 8.15 -12.23 -11.02
CA THR A 94 9.39 -12.93 -10.62
C THR A 94 9.62 -12.84 -9.12
N GLN A 95 9.13 -11.77 -8.50
CA GLN A 95 9.32 -11.54 -7.08
C GLN A 95 8.20 -10.67 -6.51
N ILE A 96 7.80 -10.94 -5.27
CA ILE A 96 6.97 -10.05 -4.46
C ILE A 96 7.78 -9.70 -3.22
N LEU A 97 8.00 -8.40 -3.03
CA LEU A 97 8.72 -7.85 -1.90
C LEU A 97 7.74 -7.18 -0.96
N SER A 98 7.83 -7.47 0.32
CA SER A 98 7.12 -6.75 1.37
C SER A 98 8.11 -6.14 2.36
N PRO A 99 7.68 -5.16 3.18
CA PRO A 99 8.56 -4.51 4.14
C PRO A 99 9.32 -5.50 5.05
N GLY A 100 8.68 -6.58 5.49
CA GLY A 100 9.30 -7.58 6.37
C GLY A 100 9.95 -8.78 5.67
N THR A 101 9.95 -8.86 4.33
CA THR A 101 10.40 -10.08 3.61
C THR A 101 11.47 -9.82 2.55
N HIS A 102 11.98 -8.60 2.43
CA HIS A 102 13.03 -8.31 1.44
C HIS A 102 14.42 -8.69 1.93
N PHE A 103 15.23 -9.26 1.03
CA PHE A 103 16.57 -9.78 1.30
C PHE A 103 17.71 -8.86 0.84
N ASP A 104 17.38 -7.76 0.15
CA ASP A 104 18.42 -6.88 -0.40
C ASP A 104 19.06 -6.05 0.71
N GLU A 105 20.30 -6.40 1.05
CA GLU A 105 21.14 -5.75 2.07
C GLU A 105 21.24 -4.24 1.87
N ARG A 106 21.17 -3.76 0.61
CA ARG A 106 21.22 -2.32 0.31
C ARG A 106 19.96 -1.58 0.76
N LEU A 107 18.87 -2.31 1.00
CA LEU A 107 17.60 -1.77 1.48
C LEU A 107 17.47 -1.90 3.01
N LEU A 108 18.36 -2.65 3.66
CA LEU A 108 18.33 -2.92 5.10
C LEU A 108 19.21 -1.93 5.87
N SER A 109 18.77 -1.56 7.08
CA SER A 109 19.64 -0.84 8.00
C SER A 109 20.52 -1.85 8.73
N ALA A 110 21.85 -1.70 8.65
CA ALA A 110 22.80 -2.61 9.31
C ALA A 110 22.66 -2.66 10.85
N GLU A 111 21.97 -1.69 11.45
CA GLU A 111 21.86 -1.57 12.90
C GLU A 111 20.67 -2.33 13.51
N ARG A 112 19.75 -2.88 12.69
CA ARG A 112 18.50 -3.49 13.20
C ARG A 112 18.02 -4.64 12.33
N ASN A 113 17.44 -5.63 13.00
CA ASN A 113 16.76 -6.75 12.36
C ASN A 113 15.49 -6.28 11.65
N ASN A 114 15.21 -6.87 10.49
CA ASN A 114 14.04 -6.58 9.66
C ASN A 114 12.94 -7.62 9.90
N TYR A 115 12.40 -7.63 11.12
CA TYR A 115 11.47 -8.68 11.51
C TYR A 115 10.12 -8.59 10.77
N LEU A 116 9.67 -9.73 10.27
CA LEU A 116 8.26 -10.05 10.06
C LEU A 116 7.71 -10.66 11.34
N ALA A 117 6.67 -10.06 11.92
CA ALA A 117 5.98 -10.59 13.09
C ALA A 117 4.64 -11.23 12.71
N ALA A 118 4.31 -12.35 13.34
CA ALA A 118 3.00 -12.98 13.29
C ALA A 118 2.37 -12.95 14.69
N ILE A 119 1.11 -12.50 14.76
CA ILE A 119 0.39 -12.36 16.03
C ILE A 119 -0.92 -13.13 15.96
N TYR A 120 -1.18 -13.93 16.99
CA TYR A 120 -2.45 -14.62 17.17
C TYR A 120 -2.98 -14.37 18.59
N GLN A 121 -4.27 -14.08 18.71
CA GLN A 121 -4.91 -13.88 20.02
C GLN A 121 -5.75 -15.11 20.36
N SER A 122 -5.51 -15.68 21.55
CA SER A 122 -6.30 -16.76 22.14
C SER A 122 -6.82 -16.34 23.50
N GLY A 123 -8.10 -15.93 23.55
CA GLY A 123 -8.68 -15.32 24.75
C GLY A 123 -7.94 -14.03 25.13
N LYS A 124 -7.31 -14.02 26.32
CA LYS A 124 -6.50 -12.90 26.81
C LYS A 124 -5.02 -12.98 26.41
N MET A 125 -4.57 -14.16 26.02
CA MET A 125 -3.17 -14.42 25.67
C MET A 125 -2.90 -14.07 24.21
N PHE A 126 -1.67 -13.67 23.91
CA PHE A 126 -1.19 -13.45 22.55
C PHE A 126 0.02 -14.34 22.28
N GLY A 127 -0.02 -15.08 21.18
CA GLY A 127 1.16 -15.69 20.59
C GLY A 127 1.83 -14.67 19.66
N LEU A 128 3.15 -14.51 19.81
CA LEU A 128 3.97 -13.65 18.98
C LEU A 128 5.13 -14.48 18.42
N ALA A 129 5.25 -14.58 17.10
CA ALA A 129 6.40 -15.13 16.42
C ALA A 129 7.06 -14.05 15.57
N LEU A 130 8.40 -14.04 15.51
CA LEU A 130 9.17 -13.13 14.69
C LEU A 130 10.21 -13.90 13.88
N VAL A 131 10.41 -13.48 12.64
CA VAL A 131 11.47 -13.99 11.78
C VAL A 131 12.18 -12.82 11.10
N ASP A 132 13.50 -12.87 11.08
CA ASP A 132 14.33 -12.06 10.20
C ASP A 132 14.95 -12.99 9.14
N PHE A 133 14.50 -12.82 7.90
CA PHE A 133 14.94 -13.64 6.79
C PHE A 133 16.41 -13.43 6.40
N THR A 134 17.01 -12.32 6.80
CA THR A 134 18.36 -11.92 6.39
C THR A 134 19.41 -12.50 7.33
N THR A 135 19.07 -12.61 8.61
CA THR A 135 19.93 -13.19 9.65
C THR A 135 19.53 -14.61 10.04
N SER A 136 18.39 -15.10 9.55
CA SER A 136 17.75 -16.34 10.01
C SER A 136 17.40 -16.34 11.50
N ASP A 137 17.31 -15.16 12.13
CA ASP A 137 16.88 -15.05 13.53
C ASP A 137 15.38 -15.34 13.62
N PHE A 138 15.02 -16.32 14.45
CA PHE A 138 13.64 -16.73 14.68
C PHE A 138 13.36 -16.78 16.17
N LYS A 139 12.26 -16.13 16.59
CA LYS A 139 11.83 -16.04 17.98
C LYS A 139 10.34 -16.29 18.10
N ALA A 140 9.91 -16.87 19.21
CA ALA A 140 8.50 -17.00 19.54
C ALA A 140 8.30 -16.85 21.05
N THR A 141 7.19 -16.24 21.45
CA THR A 141 6.80 -16.08 22.85
C THR A 141 5.28 -16.00 22.98
N GLU A 142 4.80 -16.19 24.21
CA GLU A 142 3.43 -15.89 24.60
C GLU A 142 3.42 -14.65 25.51
N LEU A 143 2.33 -13.90 25.47
CA LEU A 143 2.16 -12.64 26.18
C LEU A 143 0.79 -12.61 26.85
N GLU A 144 0.74 -12.13 28.09
CA GLU A 144 -0.44 -12.27 28.95
C GLU A 144 -1.60 -11.32 28.63
N ASN A 145 -1.30 -10.19 27.98
CA ASN A 145 -2.26 -9.13 27.73
C ASN A 145 -1.79 -8.16 26.63
N GLU A 146 -2.67 -7.23 26.26
CA GLU A 146 -2.41 -6.22 25.22
C GLU A 146 -1.22 -5.32 25.55
N THR A 147 -1.04 -4.94 26.82
CA THR A 147 0.08 -4.08 27.24
C THR A 147 1.44 -4.77 27.04
N ALA A 148 1.53 -6.05 27.38
CA ALA A 148 2.73 -6.85 27.14
C ALA A 148 3.03 -6.99 25.65
N LEU A 149 2.00 -7.19 24.82
CA LEU A 149 2.14 -7.20 23.36
C LEU A 149 2.66 -5.88 22.82
N MET A 150 2.05 -4.76 23.19
CA MET A 150 2.48 -3.44 22.70
C MET A 150 3.92 -3.12 23.12
N THR A 151 4.29 -3.49 24.36
CA THR A 151 5.66 -3.33 24.86
C THR A 151 6.67 -4.10 24.01
N GLU A 152 6.35 -5.35 23.62
CA GLU A 152 7.24 -6.13 22.77
C GLU A 152 7.32 -5.60 21.33
N LEU A 153 6.20 -5.14 20.77
CA LEU A 153 6.19 -4.51 19.44
C LEU A 153 6.98 -3.20 19.42
N GLU A 154 6.92 -2.40 20.48
CA GLU A 154 7.72 -1.17 20.62
C GLU A 154 9.21 -1.47 20.77
N ARG A 155 9.57 -2.55 21.47
CA ARG A 155 10.96 -2.97 21.64
C ARG A 155 11.56 -3.50 20.34
N LEU A 156 10.83 -4.40 19.67
CA LEU A 156 11.32 -5.14 18.50
C LEU A 156 11.13 -4.39 17.19
N ARG A 157 10.14 -3.49 17.10
CA ARG A 157 9.80 -2.69 15.91
C ARG A 157 9.79 -3.51 14.62
N PRO A 158 8.94 -4.55 14.53
CA PRO A 158 8.84 -5.34 13.31
C PRO A 158 8.46 -4.47 12.12
N ALA A 159 9.08 -4.73 10.97
CA ALA A 159 8.83 -3.99 9.74
C ALA A 159 7.48 -4.34 9.11
N GLU A 160 6.97 -5.54 9.40
CA GLU A 160 5.65 -5.98 8.97
C GLU A 160 5.03 -6.90 10.03
N ILE A 161 3.71 -6.79 10.17
CA ILE A 161 2.93 -7.61 11.10
C ILE A 161 1.82 -8.31 10.31
N ILE A 162 1.70 -9.62 10.49
CA ILE A 162 0.58 -10.42 10.00
C ILE A 162 -0.26 -10.92 11.17
N HIS A 163 -1.58 -10.92 10.97
CA HIS A 163 -2.54 -11.43 11.93
C HIS A 163 -3.75 -12.01 11.20
N PRO A 164 -4.55 -12.89 11.86
CA PRO A 164 -5.79 -13.40 11.28
C PRO A 164 -6.76 -12.27 10.93
N SER A 165 -7.27 -12.29 9.70
CA SER A 165 -8.13 -11.24 9.15
C SER A 165 -9.49 -11.13 9.85
N GLU A 166 -9.96 -12.22 10.43
CA GLU A 166 -11.21 -12.36 11.16
C GLU A 166 -11.17 -11.67 12.53
N ASN A 167 -9.99 -11.43 13.10
CA ASN A 167 -9.85 -10.75 14.38
C ASN A 167 -9.71 -9.24 14.18
N ALA A 168 -10.84 -8.59 13.90
CA ALA A 168 -10.90 -7.14 13.71
C ALA A 168 -10.51 -6.33 14.97
N ALA A 169 -10.65 -6.90 16.17
CA ALA A 169 -10.25 -6.24 17.42
C ALA A 169 -8.72 -6.12 17.51
N LEU A 170 -8.00 -7.22 17.25
CA LEU A 170 -6.54 -7.23 17.16
C LEU A 170 -6.05 -6.28 16.06
N GLY A 171 -6.69 -6.26 14.89
CA GLY A 171 -6.34 -5.32 13.82
C GLY A 171 -6.44 -3.84 14.25
N ARG A 172 -7.47 -3.48 15.03
CA ARG A 172 -7.61 -2.11 15.57
C ARG A 172 -6.57 -1.79 16.64
N LEU A 173 -6.25 -2.75 17.50
CA LEU A 173 -5.19 -2.61 18.51
C LEU A 173 -3.85 -2.31 17.83
N LEU A 174 -3.47 -3.11 16.83
CA LEU A 174 -2.22 -2.98 16.07
C LEU A 174 -2.15 -1.68 15.25
N ALA A 175 -3.28 -1.16 14.78
CA ALA A 175 -3.36 0.11 14.08
C ALA A 175 -3.22 1.36 14.98
N GLY A 176 -2.95 1.17 16.29
CA GLY A 176 -2.78 2.27 17.24
C GLY A 176 -4.08 2.81 17.84
N GLY A 177 -5.16 2.02 17.82
CA GLY A 177 -6.35 2.28 18.64
C GLY A 177 -7.17 3.53 18.31
N ASN A 178 -6.99 4.18 17.16
CA ASN A 178 -7.84 5.28 16.72
C ASN A 178 -8.69 4.83 15.52
N PRO A 179 -10.04 4.96 15.54
CA PRO A 179 -10.83 4.71 14.34
C PRO A 179 -10.36 5.64 13.21
N PRO A 180 -10.52 5.26 11.93
CA PRO A 180 -10.33 6.21 10.84
C PRO A 180 -11.21 7.42 11.13
N GLN A 181 -10.58 8.58 11.35
CA GLN A 181 -11.31 9.82 11.43
C GLN A 181 -11.99 10.00 10.09
N THR A 182 -13.29 9.72 10.06
CA THR A 182 -14.12 10.11 8.93
C THR A 182 -14.01 11.63 8.89
N PRO A 183 -13.47 12.23 7.81
CA PRO A 183 -13.44 13.68 7.73
C PRO A 183 -14.88 14.16 7.93
N PRO A 184 -15.12 15.23 8.71
CA PRO A 184 -16.48 15.74 8.90
C PRO A 184 -17.07 15.94 7.51
N ARG A 185 -18.23 15.31 7.25
CA ARG A 185 -19.00 15.57 6.04
C ARG A 185 -19.12 17.08 5.96
N ARG A 186 -18.49 17.67 4.94
CA ARG A 186 -18.61 19.10 4.65
C ARG A 186 -20.11 19.35 4.56
N GLY A 187 -20.65 20.08 5.53
CA GLY A 187 -22.06 20.41 5.56
C GLY A 187 -22.42 20.98 4.20
N THR A 188 -23.45 20.42 3.57
CA THR A 188 -24.15 21.13 2.52
C THR A 188 -24.72 22.37 3.18
N GLU A 189 -24.01 23.49 3.03
CA GLU A 189 -24.60 24.81 3.20
C GLU A 189 -25.73 24.89 2.18
N THR A 190 -26.94 24.55 2.63
CA THR A 190 -28.16 24.94 1.96
C THR A 190 -28.19 26.46 2.00
N GLN A 191 -27.76 27.09 0.90
CA GLN A 191 -27.98 28.51 0.67
C GLN A 191 -29.49 28.73 0.74
N THR A 192 -29.91 29.42 1.79
CA THR A 192 -31.24 29.96 1.97
C THR A 192 -31.51 30.93 0.83
N ALA A 193 -32.28 30.48 -0.17
CA ALA A 193 -32.90 31.39 -1.13
C ALA A 193 -34.02 32.13 -0.39
N THR A 194 -33.71 33.33 0.08
CA THR A 194 -34.72 34.31 0.47
C THR A 194 -35.42 34.79 -0.80
N GLU A 195 -36.49 34.11 -1.20
CA GLU A 195 -37.46 34.66 -2.14
C GLU A 195 -38.54 35.41 -1.36
N MET A 196 -38.58 36.71 -1.61
CA MET A 196 -39.53 37.67 -1.08
C MET A 196 -40.96 37.33 -1.50
N THR A 197 -41.84 37.23 -0.51
CA THR A 197 -43.29 37.30 -0.69
C THR A 197 -43.71 38.68 -1.21
N PRO A 198 -44.57 38.78 -2.24
CA PRO A 198 -45.33 39.98 -2.50
C PRO A 198 -46.75 39.81 -1.92
N GLU A 199 -47.00 40.37 -0.74
CA GLU A 199 -48.35 40.71 -0.30
C GLU A 199 -48.59 42.22 -0.51
N GLU A 200 -49.56 42.48 -1.38
CA GLU A 200 -50.58 43.53 -1.24
C GLU A 200 -50.14 45.00 -1.05
N VAL A 201 -50.10 45.72 -2.17
CA VAL A 201 -50.61 47.11 -2.20
C VAL A 201 -51.77 47.14 -3.18
N GLY A 202 -52.98 47.15 -2.62
CA GLY A 202 -54.20 47.41 -3.35
C GLY A 202 -54.40 48.89 -3.66
N SER A 203 -55.39 49.10 -4.53
CA SER A 203 -56.17 50.32 -4.78
C SER A 203 -55.69 51.29 -5.87
N GLY A 204 -56.57 51.45 -6.87
CA GLY A 204 -57.00 52.78 -7.32
C GLY A 204 -56.43 53.25 -8.66
N SER A 205 -57.20 53.08 -9.74
CA SER A 205 -58.00 54.17 -10.33
C SER A 205 -58.20 54.04 -11.84
N LYS A 206 -59.50 54.04 -12.19
CA LYS A 206 -60.16 54.48 -13.44
C LYS A 206 -59.94 53.66 -14.72
#